data_AF-A0A4V3A9T6-F1
#
_entry.id   AF-A0A4V3A9T6-F1
#
_cell.length_a   1.000
_cell.length_b   1.000
_cell.length_c   1.000
_cell.angle_alpha   90.00
_cell.angle_beta   90.00
_cell.angle_gamma   90.00
#
_symmetry.space_group_name_H-M   'P 1'
#
loop_
_entity.id
_entity.type
_entity.pdbx_description
1 polymer ?
#
loop_
_entity_poly.entity_id
_entity_poly.type
_entity_poly.pdbx_seq_one_letter_code
_entity_poly.pdbx_strand_id
1 'polypeptide(L)' 'MATLTPLDGGGIKTSRASLIGGIAVAVGVFVLWQALARDLGMGDFAPLASGAAVGSVTGLWIWRADL' A
#
# COMPACT_ATOMS: atom_id res chain seq x y z
N MET A 1 -34.59 -21.32 -4.37
CA MET A 1 -33.34 -20.55 -4.56
C MET A 1 -32.31 -21.11 -3.60
N ALA A 2 -31.21 -21.66 -4.11
CA ALA A 2 -30.17 -22.22 -3.26
C ALA A 2 -29.40 -21.06 -2.58
N THR A 3 -29.51 -20.98 -1.26
CA THR A 3 -28.78 -20.01 -0.45
C THR A 3 -27.30 -20.38 -0.51
N LEU A 4 -26.49 -19.55 -1.18
CA LEU A 4 -25.04 -19.74 -1.22
C LEU A 4 -24.50 -19.53 0.20
N THR A 5 -24.07 -20.60 0.86
CA THR A 5 -23.35 -20.53 2.14
C THR A 5 -22.03 -19.80 1.89
N PRO A 6 -21.76 -18.65 2.54
CA PRO A 6 -20.49 -17.97 2.37
C PRO A 6 -19.38 -18.91 2.86
N LEU A 7 -18.44 -19.27 1.97
CA LEU A 7 -17.28 -20.10 2.32
C LEU A 7 -16.32 -19.37 3.26
N ASP A 8 -16.48 -18.05 3.38
CA ASP A 8 -15.77 -17.18 4.29
C ASP A 8 -16.80 -16.61 5.26
N GLY A 9 -16.79 -17.08 6.50
CA GLY A 9 -17.69 -16.60 7.56
C GLY A 9 -17.85 -15.07 7.48
N GLY A 10 -19.09 -14.62 7.29
CA GLY A 10 -19.50 -13.27 6.85
C GLY A 10 -19.15 -12.09 7.76
N GLY A 11 -18.09 -12.18 8.54
CA GLY A 11 -17.38 -11.01 9.03
C GLY A 11 -16.42 -10.53 7.96
N ILE A 12 -16.62 -9.31 7.48
CA ILE A 12 -15.52 -8.52 6.92
C ILE A 12 -14.38 -8.64 7.93
N LYS A 13 -13.31 -9.39 7.61
CA LYS A 13 -12.11 -9.53 8.46
C LYS A 13 -11.34 -8.21 8.41
N THR A 14 -11.98 -7.14 8.86
CA THR A 14 -11.33 -5.88 9.14
C THR A 14 -10.36 -6.14 10.30
N SER A 15 -9.09 -5.76 10.12
CA SER A 15 -8.39 -4.89 11.07
C SER A 15 -6.87 -4.97 10.95
N ARG A 16 -6.26 -6.10 10.58
CA ARG A 16 -4.77 -6.23 10.60
C ARG A 16 -4.10 -6.68 9.31
N ALA A 17 -4.66 -7.67 8.61
CA ALA A 17 -4.05 -8.16 7.37
C ALA A 17 -3.98 -7.06 6.30
N SER A 18 -5.07 -6.31 6.15
CA SER A 18 -5.18 -5.14 5.26
C SER A 18 -4.14 -4.05 5.56
N LEU A 19 -3.90 -3.75 6.84
CA LEU A 19 -2.93 -2.75 7.28
C LEU A 19 -1.50 -3.18 6.92
N ILE A 20 -1.18 -4.46 7.15
CA ILE A 20 0.13 -5.03 6.81
C ILE A 20 0.34 -4.99 5.29
N GLY A 21 -0.68 -5.32 4.50
CA GLY A 21 -0.65 -5.20 3.04
C GLY A 21 -0.39 -3.77 2.57
N GLY A 22 -1.11 -2.79 3.12
CA GLY A 22 -0.90 -1.38 2.81
C GLY A 22 0.50 -0.87 3.15
N ILE A 23 1.05 -1.26 4.31
CA ILE A 23 2.43 -0.91 4.72
C ILE A 23 3.46 -1.54 3.79
N ALA A 24 3.31 -2.82 3.47
CA ALA A 24 4.23 -3.52 2.57
C ALA A 24 4.29 -2.85 1.19
N VAL A 25 3.14 -2.46 0.65
CA VAL A 25 3.10 -1.75 -0.64
C VAL A 25 3.66 -0.33 -0.52
N ALA A 26 3.36 0.40 0.56
CA ALA A 26 3.96 1.72 0.79
C ALA A 26 5.49 1.68 0.78
N VAL A 27 6.08 0.70 1.46
CA VAL A 27 7.54 0.49 1.49
C VAL A 27 8.06 0.12 0.10
N GLY A 28 7.38 -0.79 -0.62
CA GLY A 28 7.78 -1.18 -1.97
C GLY A 28 7.79 0.00 -2.95
N VAL A 29 6.74 0.82 -2.93
CA VAL A 29 6.63 2.03 -3.75
C VAL A 29 7.71 3.05 -3.37
N PHE A 30 7.98 3.24 -2.08
CA PHE A 30 9.05 4.11 -1.61
C PHE A 30 10.43 3.66 -2.10
N VAL A 31 10.75 2.36 -1.97
CA VAL A 31 12.04 1.80 -2.41
C VAL A 31 12.20 1.92 -3.93
N LEU A 32 11.14 1.62 -4.69
CA LEU A 32 11.14 1.78 -6.15
C LEU A 32 11.34 3.25 -6.55
N TRP A 33 10.68 4.18 -5.86
CA TRP A 33 10.87 5.61 -6.10
C TRP A 33 12.31 6.06 -5.83
N GLN A 34 12.91 5.61 -4.73
CA GLN A 34 14.30 5.92 -4.41
C GLN A 34 15.28 5.34 -5.43
N ALA A 35 15.01 4.15 -5.98
CA ALA A 35 15.81 3.57 -7.04
C ALA A 35 15.75 4.43 -8.32
N LEU A 36 14.54 4.82 -8.75
CA LEU A 36 14.34 5.69 -9.91
C LEU A 36 14.99 7.07 -9.72
N ALA A 37 14.84 7.67 -8.54
CA ALA A 37 15.43 8.96 -8.22
C ALA A 37 16.97 8.94 -8.28
N ARG A 38 17.58 7.84 -7.82
CA ARG A 38 19.03 7.62 -7.93
C ARG A 38 19.47 7.53 -9.39
N ASP A 39 18.76 6.75 -10.20
CA ASP A 39 19.07 6.61 -11.63
C ASP A 39 18.93 7.94 -12.39
N LEU A 40 18.01 8.81 -11.96
CA LEU A 40 17.81 10.15 -12.53
C LEU A 40 18.79 11.21 -12.01
N GLY A 41 19.72 10.84 -11.14
CA GLY A 41 20.69 11.77 -10.56
C GLY A 41 20.07 12.82 -9.63
N MET A 42 18.85 12.60 -9.12
CA MET A 42 18.22 13.49 -8.16
C MET A 42 18.85 13.31 -6.77
N GLY A 43 19.61 14.30 -6.32
CA GLY A 43 20.28 14.31 -5.02
C GLY A 43 19.42 14.82 -3.86
N ASP A 44 19.63 14.22 -2.70
CA ASP A 44 19.33 14.71 -1.35
C ASP A 44 17.88 14.57 -0.83
N PHE A 45 17.03 15.60 -0.95
CA PHE A 45 15.82 15.69 -0.11
C PHE A 45 14.49 15.59 -0.88
N ALA A 46 14.45 16.11 -2.10
CA ALA A 46 13.25 16.11 -2.95
C ALA A 46 12.71 14.70 -3.25
N PRO A 47 13.55 13.69 -3.61
CA PRO A 47 13.06 12.34 -3.86
C PRO A 47 12.57 11.64 -2.58
N LEU A 48 13.17 11.95 -1.44
CA LEU A 48 12.79 11.37 -0.14
C LEU A 48 11.38 11.82 0.28
N ALA A 49 11.09 13.12 0.20
CA ALA A 49 9.79 13.67 0.57
C ALA A 49 8.68 13.24 -0.38
N SER A 50 8.95 13.28 -1.69
CA SER A 50 7.98 12.85 -2.71
C SER A 50 7.74 11.34 -2.68
N GLY A 51 8.78 10.54 -2.48
CA GLY A 51 8.68 9.09 -2.32
C GLY A 51 7.86 8.72 -1.10
N ALA A 52 8.08 9.40 0.04
CA ALA A 52 7.31 9.16 1.25
C ALA A 52 5.82 9.50 1.02
N ALA A 53 5.52 10.63 0.38
CA ALA A 53 4.15 11.02 0.04
C ALA A 53 3.47 9.99 -0.88
N VAL A 54 4.12 9.60 -1.99
CA VAL A 54 3.56 8.64 -2.95
C VAL A 54 3.39 7.25 -2.32
N GLY A 55 4.37 6.80 -1.54
CA GLY A 55 4.30 5.53 -0.81
C GLY A 55 3.16 5.51 0.20
N SER A 56 3.05 6.53 1.05
CA SER A 56 1.97 6.63 2.04
C SER A 56 0.58 6.73 1.39
N VAL A 57 0.42 7.52 0.33
CA VAL A 57 -0.85 7.63 -0.41
C VAL A 57 -1.25 6.28 -1.00
N THR A 58 -0.30 5.58 -1.64
CA THR A 58 -0.58 4.27 -2.25
C THR A 58 -0.94 3.22 -1.20
N GLY A 59 -0.18 3.15 -0.11
CA GLY A 59 -0.46 2.21 0.99
C GLY A 59 -1.79 2.48 1.69
N LEU A 60 -2.13 3.76 1.90
CA LEU A 60 -3.42 4.16 2.47
C LEU A 60 -4.58 3.84 1.53
N TRP A 61 -4.40 4.03 0.22
CA TRP A 61 -5.42 3.71 -0.77
C TRP A 61 -5.70 2.21 -0.83
N ILE A 62 -4.65 1.37 -0.78
CA ILE A 62 -4.79 -0.09 -0.74
C ILE A 62 -5.48 -0.54 0.53
N TRP A 63 -5.07 0.01 1.67
CA TRP A 63 -5.76 -0.24 2.94
C TRP A 63 -7.25 0.15 2.85
N ARG A 64 -7.59 1.27 2.21
CA ARG A 64 -8.98 1.69 2.05
C ARG A 64 -9.77 0.84 1.06
N ALA A 65 -9.13 0.34 0.01
CA ALA A 65 -9.75 -0.49 -1.03
C ALA A 65 -10.01 -1.93 -0.56
N ASP A 66 -9.25 -2.40 0.42
CA ASP A 66 -9.37 -3.73 1.03
C ASP A 66 -10.32 -3.74 2.26
N LEU A 67 -10.82 -2.56 2.68
CA LEU A 67 -11.86 -2.35 3.70
C LEU A 67 -13.27 -2.28 3.09
#